data_AF-A0A9P7AYG8-F1
#
_entry.id   AF-A0A9P7AYG8-F1
#
_cell.length_a   1.000
_cell.length_b   1.000
_cell.length_c   1.000
_cell.angle_alpha   90.00
_cell.angle_beta   90.00
_cell.angle_gamma   90.00
#
_symmetry.space_group_name_H-M   'P 1'
#
loop_
_entity.id
_entity.type
_entity.pdbx_description
1 polymer ?
#
loop_
_entity_poly.entity_id
_entity_poly.type
_entity_poly.pdbx_seq_one_letter_code
_entity_poly.pdbx_strand_id
1 'polypeptide(L)'
;MDIFRSVRVSAKSSRAIDTASLSGSRKAEIVDDVFCCIQYDTKGFLENWTHLSPQTALLDEESMQQDQDTMHCSEAWRNGLLLYIYRMFWWEPGSKAPVQVGYRARSVLDHVFACRDDMNVSKQALLPLFLAGCELTNPSLRAKIIQYCSSWSSKTGYDMFNSAIPFLEEVWADQEVAGFNNVWWGQ
;
A
#
# COMPACT_ATOMS: atom_id res chain seq x y z
N MET A 1 -0.06 -9.93 10.58
CA MET A 1 0.80 -9.23 9.61
C MET A 1 2.07 -8.74 10.26
N ASP A 2 3.19 -9.28 9.81
CA ASP A 2 4.52 -9.06 10.36
C ASP A 2 5.10 -7.68 9.99
N ILE A 3 4.79 -7.20 8.78
CA ILE A 3 5.20 -5.87 8.32
C ILE A 3 4.71 -4.74 9.21
N PHE A 4 3.45 -4.77 9.68
CA PHE A 4 2.92 -3.74 10.57
C PHE A 4 3.54 -3.78 11.97
N ARG A 5 3.92 -4.97 12.47
CA ARG A 5 4.69 -5.08 13.71
C ARG A 5 6.06 -4.45 13.53
N SER A 6 6.72 -4.74 12.42
CA SER A 6 8.05 -4.22 12.10
C SER A 6 8.05 -2.70 11.90
N VAL A 7 7.08 -2.16 11.15
CA VAL A 7 6.87 -0.70 10.99
C VAL A 7 6.61 -0.04 12.35
N ARG A 8 5.77 -0.64 13.20
CA ARG A 8 5.48 -0.09 14.53
C ARG A 8 6.72 -0.08 15.44
N VAL A 9 7.59 -1.09 15.34
CA VAL A 9 8.85 -1.13 16.09
C VAL A 9 9.79 -0.02 15.60
N SER A 10 9.94 0.12 14.28
CA SER A 10 10.74 1.19 13.68
C SER A 10 10.26 2.59 14.10
N ALA A 11 8.95 2.87 13.98
CA ALA A 11 8.37 4.17 14.32
C ALA A 11 8.51 4.55 15.81
N LYS A 12 8.64 3.57 16.72
CA LYS A 12 8.90 3.82 18.14
C LYS A 12 10.35 4.22 18.40
N SER A 13 11.30 3.77 17.58
CA SER A 13 12.73 4.09 17.73
C SER A 13 13.03 5.55 17.37
N SER A 14 12.29 6.16 16.44
CA SER A 14 12.54 7.54 15.98
C SER A 14 11.93 8.63 16.89
N ARG A 15 11.20 8.27 17.97
CA ARG A 15 10.42 9.22 18.79
C ARG A 15 11.11 9.57 20.11
N ALA A 16 12.20 10.35 20.05
CA ALA A 16 12.85 10.91 21.23
C ALA A 16 13.31 12.36 20.99
N ILE A 17 12.38 13.32 21.04
CA ILE A 17 12.70 14.76 21.07
C ILE A 17 11.78 15.44 22.09
N ASP A 18 12.36 16.03 23.14
CA ASP A 18 11.66 16.82 24.16
C ASP A 18 11.31 18.22 23.63
N THR A 19 10.02 18.50 23.42
CA THR A 19 9.52 19.73 22.78
C THR A 19 9.06 20.82 23.76
N ALA A 20 9.36 20.67 25.05
CA ALA A 20 8.74 21.47 26.11
C ALA A 20 9.19 22.95 26.17
N SER A 21 10.26 23.38 25.50
CA SER A 21 10.87 24.72 25.71
C SER A 21 10.96 25.64 24.48
N LEU A 22 10.25 25.36 23.38
CA LEU A 22 10.47 26.05 22.08
C LEU A 22 9.38 27.06 21.70
N SER A 23 9.76 28.12 20.98
CA SER A 23 8.85 29.15 20.44
C SER A 23 7.99 28.63 19.27
N GLY A 24 6.85 29.29 18.98
CA GLY A 24 5.86 28.82 18.00
C GLY A 24 6.41 28.56 16.58
N SER A 25 7.25 29.45 16.04
CA SER A 25 7.84 29.28 14.71
C SER A 25 8.88 28.15 14.67
N ARG A 26 9.68 28.00 15.73
CA ARG A 26 10.63 26.87 15.86
C ARG A 26 9.91 25.54 16.04
N LYS A 27 8.74 25.54 16.69
CA LYS A 27 7.89 24.34 16.81
C LYS A 27 7.36 23.87 15.46
N ALA A 28 6.97 24.77 14.57
CA ALA A 28 6.50 24.41 13.23
C ALA A 28 7.62 23.79 12.38
N GLU A 29 8.79 24.44 12.35
CA GLU A 29 9.98 23.96 11.63
C GLU A 29 10.46 22.58 12.14
N ILE A 30 10.44 22.38 13.46
CA ILE A 30 10.77 21.07 14.06
C ILE A 30 9.71 20.02 13.74
N VAL A 31 8.43 20.38 13.68
CA VAL A 31 7.37 19.44 13.30
C VAL A 31 7.53 19.01 11.84
N ASP A 32 7.88 19.94 10.94
CA ASP A 32 8.13 19.65 9.53
C ASP A 32 9.40 18.78 9.36
N ASP A 33 10.49 19.10 10.06
CA ASP A 33 11.71 18.29 10.07
C ASP A 33 11.46 16.88 10.60
N VAL A 34 10.74 16.75 11.72
CA VAL A 34 10.40 15.45 12.31
C VAL A 34 9.50 14.65 11.37
N PHE A 35 8.54 15.30 10.71
CA PHE A 35 7.68 14.65 9.74
C PHE A 35 8.48 14.14 8.54
N CYS A 36 9.40 14.96 8.02
CA CYS A 36 10.29 14.60 6.92
C CYS A 36 11.21 13.43 7.30
N CYS A 37 11.81 13.44 8.49
CA CYS A 37 12.62 12.33 9.01
C CYS A 37 11.79 11.04 9.13
N ILE A 38 10.57 11.11 9.69
CA ILE A 38 9.70 9.94 9.82
C ILE A 38 9.35 9.36 8.45
N GLN A 39 9.07 10.22 7.46
CA GLN A 39 8.79 9.77 6.09
C GLN A 39 9.99 9.08 5.45
N TYR A 40 11.18 9.68 5.55
CA TYR A 40 12.40 9.15 4.97
C TYR A 40 12.81 7.83 5.62
N ASP A 41 12.76 7.76 6.96
CA ASP A 41 13.04 6.55 7.74
C ASP A 41 12.04 5.44 7.42
N THR A 42 10.74 5.77 7.38
CA THR A 42 9.68 4.79 7.07
C THR A 42 9.86 4.24 5.67
N LYS A 43 10.14 5.11 4.69
CA LYS A 43 10.41 4.67 3.34
C LYS A 43 11.66 3.81 3.27
N GLY A 44 12.78 4.26 3.84
CA GLY A 44 14.04 3.52 3.84
C GLY A 44 13.88 2.14 4.49
N PHE A 45 13.12 2.06 5.57
CA PHE A 45 12.75 0.79 6.19
C PHE A 45 11.93 -0.09 5.23
N LEU A 46 10.85 0.45 4.63
CA LEU A 46 10.02 -0.30 3.70
C LEU A 46 10.79 -0.73 2.45
N GLU A 47 11.76 0.04 1.97
CA GLU A 47 12.60 -0.33 0.82
C GLU A 47 13.57 -1.46 1.12
N ASN A 48 13.99 -1.62 2.39
CA ASN A 48 14.93 -2.66 2.81
C ASN A 48 14.25 -3.84 3.53
N TRP A 49 12.95 -3.77 3.81
CA TRP A 49 12.22 -4.86 4.45
C TRP A 49 12.33 -6.15 3.64
N THR A 50 12.34 -7.29 4.32
CA THR A 50 12.27 -8.61 3.71
C THR A 50 11.41 -9.52 4.58
N HIS A 51 10.66 -10.42 3.94
CA HIS A 51 9.94 -11.47 4.65
C HIS A 51 10.93 -12.52 5.17
N LEU A 52 10.82 -12.86 6.45
CA LEU A 52 11.59 -13.93 7.07
C LEU A 52 10.65 -15.11 7.31
N SER A 53 10.84 -16.17 6.53
CA SER A 53 10.06 -17.39 6.68
C SER A 53 10.35 -18.04 8.05
N PRO A 54 9.31 -18.34 8.86
CA PRO A 54 9.49 -19.03 10.12
C PRO A 54 9.88 -20.49 9.87
N GLN A 55 10.62 -21.11 10.79
CA GLN A 55 11.01 -22.52 10.69
C GLN A 55 9.80 -23.47 10.57
N THR A 56 8.65 -23.05 11.12
CA THR A 56 7.38 -23.78 11.03
C THR A 56 6.87 -23.92 9.60
N ALA A 57 7.26 -23.03 8.68
CA ALA A 57 6.86 -23.10 7.27
C ALA A 57 7.44 -24.33 6.55
N LEU A 58 8.45 -24.99 7.12
CA LEU A 58 9.10 -26.18 6.55
C LEU A 58 8.54 -27.51 7.10
N LEU A 59 7.50 -27.46 7.94
CA LEU A 59 6.94 -28.65 8.58
C LEU A 59 6.10 -29.49 7.61
N ASP A 60 5.28 -28.85 6.79
CA ASP A 60 4.37 -29.48 5.85
C ASP A 60 3.96 -28.50 4.73
N GLU A 61 3.30 -29.03 3.70
CA GLU A 61 2.89 -28.26 2.52
C GLU A 61 1.91 -27.12 2.85
N GLU A 62 0.96 -27.32 3.75
CA GLU A 62 -0.01 -26.29 4.11
C GLU A 62 0.66 -25.18 4.92
N SER A 63 1.58 -25.52 5.84
CA SER A 63 2.40 -24.56 6.56
C SER A 63 3.26 -23.71 5.62
N MET A 64 3.83 -24.31 4.57
CA MET A 64 4.57 -23.60 3.53
C MET A 64 3.65 -22.66 2.74
N GLN A 65 2.47 -23.14 2.32
CA GLN A 65 1.50 -22.33 1.56
C GLN A 65 0.99 -21.14 2.37
N GLN A 66 0.74 -21.30 3.68
CA GLN A 66 0.33 -20.22 4.57
C GLN A 66 1.43 -19.15 4.74
N ASP A 67 2.70 -19.57 4.78
CA ASP A 67 3.82 -18.62 4.81
C ASP A 67 3.93 -17.84 3.50
N GLN A 68 3.75 -18.50 2.35
CA GLN A 68 3.70 -17.82 1.05
C GLN A 68 2.55 -16.80 0.98
N ASP A 69 1.34 -17.16 1.41
CA ASP A 69 0.20 -16.22 1.48
C ASP A 69 0.53 -15.01 2.36
N THR A 70 1.20 -15.25 3.49
CA THR A 70 1.62 -14.19 4.43
C THR A 70 2.68 -13.28 3.81
N MET A 71 3.65 -13.86 3.12
CA MET A 71 4.70 -13.14 2.39
C MET A 71 4.09 -12.26 1.31
N HIS A 72 3.27 -12.84 0.43
CA HIS A 72 2.62 -12.11 -0.66
C HIS A 72 1.74 -10.97 -0.12
N CYS A 73 0.93 -11.22 0.91
CA CYS A 73 0.13 -10.15 1.51
C CYS A 73 0.99 -9.05 2.13
N SER A 74 2.10 -9.40 2.78
CA SER A 74 3.02 -8.42 3.37
C SER A 74 3.73 -7.58 2.29
N GLU A 75 4.13 -8.20 1.18
CA GLU A 75 4.68 -7.51 0.02
C GLU A 75 3.65 -6.62 -0.69
N ALA A 76 2.39 -7.04 -0.79
CA ALA A 76 1.31 -6.19 -1.29
C ALA A 76 1.17 -4.92 -0.42
N TRP A 77 1.19 -5.07 0.90
CA TRP A 77 1.17 -3.93 1.83
C TRP A 77 2.42 -3.06 1.73
N ARG A 78 3.61 -3.65 1.66
CA ARG A 78 4.87 -2.93 1.49
C ARG A 78 4.82 -2.03 0.25
N ASN A 79 4.45 -2.61 -0.89
CA ASN A 79 4.41 -1.90 -2.16
C ASN A 79 3.27 -0.85 -2.17
N GLY A 80 2.11 -1.14 -1.57
CA GLY A 80 1.03 -0.17 -1.43
C GLY A 80 1.39 1.03 -0.55
N LEU A 81 2.10 0.81 0.57
CA LEU A 81 2.60 1.89 1.43
C LEU A 81 3.68 2.72 0.74
N LEU A 82 4.61 2.07 0.02
CA LEU A 82 5.61 2.79 -0.78
C LEU A 82 4.93 3.62 -1.88
N LEU A 83 3.94 3.05 -2.57
CA LEU A 83 3.15 3.77 -3.56
C LEU A 83 2.47 5.00 -2.95
N TYR A 84 1.83 4.85 -1.79
CA TYR A 84 1.25 5.97 -1.04
C TYR A 84 2.29 7.06 -0.76
N ILE A 85 3.46 6.69 -0.24
CA ILE A 85 4.55 7.64 0.07
C ILE A 85 5.01 8.38 -1.19
N TYR A 86 5.26 7.63 -2.29
CA TYR A 86 5.68 8.23 -3.56
C TYR A 86 4.65 9.21 -4.11
N ARG A 87 3.36 8.87 -4.01
CA ARG A 87 2.27 9.69 -4.57
C ARG A 87 1.94 10.91 -3.72
N MET A 88 1.92 10.76 -2.40
CA MET A 88 1.54 11.83 -1.46
C MET A 88 2.64 12.85 -1.22
N PHE A 89 3.88 12.39 -1.12
CA PHE A 89 4.96 13.21 -0.60
C PHE A 89 6.01 13.56 -1.65
N TRP A 90 6.19 12.71 -2.67
CA TRP A 90 7.31 12.82 -3.62
C TRP A 90 6.87 12.95 -5.06
N TRP A 91 5.65 13.43 -5.26
CA TRP A 91 5.14 13.76 -6.57
C TRP A 91 4.34 15.06 -6.50
N GLU A 92 4.59 15.95 -7.46
CA GLU A 92 3.84 17.20 -7.59
C GLU A 92 2.79 17.04 -8.69
N PRO A 93 1.51 17.40 -8.43
CA PRO A 93 0.46 17.34 -9.45
C PRO A 93 0.83 18.08 -10.74
N GLY A 94 0.55 17.46 -11.90
CA GLY A 94 0.90 17.98 -13.21
C GLY A 94 2.34 17.69 -13.67
N SER A 95 3.21 17.22 -12.76
CA SER A 95 4.51 16.65 -13.13
C SER A 95 4.36 15.18 -13.58
N LYS A 96 5.34 14.66 -14.32
CA LYS A 96 5.34 13.25 -14.72
C LYS A 96 5.42 12.36 -13.48
N ALA A 97 4.47 11.44 -13.32
CA ALA A 97 4.48 10.49 -12.22
C ALA A 97 5.79 9.68 -12.18
N PRO A 98 6.39 9.47 -10.99
CA PRO A 98 7.59 8.65 -10.86
C PRO A 98 7.35 7.24 -11.39
N VAL A 99 8.33 6.67 -12.11
CA VAL A 99 8.25 5.30 -12.66
C VAL A 99 7.99 4.26 -11.57
N GLN A 100 8.46 4.56 -10.35
CA GLN A 100 8.24 3.77 -9.14
C GLN A 100 6.75 3.55 -8.87
N VAL A 101 5.87 4.52 -9.15
CA VAL A 101 4.42 4.38 -8.91
C VAL A 101 3.84 3.22 -9.69
N GLY A 102 4.07 3.18 -11.00
CA GLY A 102 3.59 2.09 -11.87
C GLY A 102 4.22 0.74 -11.52
N TYR A 103 5.51 0.72 -11.19
CA TYR A 103 6.19 -0.51 -10.73
C TYR A 103 5.54 -1.05 -9.44
N ARG A 104 5.37 -0.20 -8.43
CA ARG A 104 4.78 -0.60 -7.14
C ARG A 104 3.33 -1.05 -7.32
N ALA A 105 2.54 -0.34 -8.12
CA ALA A 105 1.17 -0.72 -8.42
C ALA A 105 1.09 -2.11 -9.05
N ARG A 106 1.97 -2.41 -10.02
CA ARG A 106 2.03 -3.73 -10.63
C ARG A 106 2.43 -4.81 -9.64
N SER A 107 3.46 -4.55 -8.81
CA SER A 107 3.89 -5.48 -7.77
C SER A 107 2.77 -5.79 -6.78
N VAL A 108 1.99 -4.79 -6.36
CA VAL A 108 0.82 -5.02 -5.50
C VAL A 108 -0.13 -6.03 -6.14
N LEU A 109 -0.52 -5.83 -7.40
CA LEU A 109 -1.44 -6.75 -8.08
C LEU A 109 -0.87 -8.18 -8.15
N ASP A 110 0.40 -8.32 -8.53
CA ASP A 110 1.03 -9.63 -8.66
C ASP A 110 1.05 -10.36 -7.30
N HIS A 111 1.33 -9.66 -6.20
CA HIS A 111 1.30 -10.24 -4.86
C HIS A 111 -0.13 -10.53 -4.36
N VAL A 112 -1.09 -9.63 -4.58
CA VAL A 112 -2.48 -9.86 -4.16
C VAL A 112 -3.07 -11.08 -4.86
N PHE A 113 -2.85 -11.23 -6.17
CA PHE A 113 -3.39 -12.36 -6.94
C PHE A 113 -2.58 -13.65 -6.81
N ALA A 114 -1.41 -13.61 -6.17
CA ALA A 114 -0.66 -14.81 -5.79
C ALA A 114 -1.16 -15.41 -4.47
N CYS A 115 -1.87 -14.64 -3.64
CA CYS A 115 -2.49 -15.17 -2.42
C CYS A 115 -3.68 -16.08 -2.78
N ARG A 116 -3.85 -17.17 -2.03
CA ARG A 116 -5.02 -18.06 -2.22
C ARG A 116 -6.34 -17.37 -1.85
N ASP A 117 -7.40 -17.77 -2.56
CA ASP A 117 -8.74 -17.18 -2.51
C ASP A 117 -9.60 -17.59 -1.30
N ASP A 118 -9.14 -18.58 -0.54
CA ASP A 118 -9.78 -19.18 0.63
C ASP A 118 -9.25 -18.60 1.95
N MET A 119 -8.06 -17.98 1.92
CA MET A 119 -7.43 -17.44 3.12
C MET A 119 -7.91 -16.03 3.46
N ASN A 120 -8.20 -15.80 4.74
CA ASN A 120 -8.51 -14.46 5.28
C ASN A 120 -7.39 -13.44 5.10
N VAL A 121 -6.20 -13.87 4.70
CA VAL A 121 -5.01 -13.04 4.51
C VAL A 121 -5.19 -12.12 3.29
N SER A 122 -5.66 -12.65 2.15
CA SER A 122 -5.84 -11.84 0.94
C SER A 122 -6.88 -10.76 1.14
N LYS A 123 -7.97 -10.98 1.91
CA LYS A 123 -8.96 -9.96 2.30
C LYS A 123 -8.32 -8.67 2.82
N GLN A 124 -7.23 -8.79 3.57
CA GLN A 124 -6.59 -7.64 4.21
C GLN A 124 -5.81 -6.79 3.20
N ALA A 125 -5.68 -7.21 1.94
CA ALA A 125 -4.98 -6.48 0.90
C ALA A 125 -5.88 -5.54 0.08
N LEU A 126 -7.13 -5.31 0.51
CA LEU A 126 -8.04 -4.39 -0.18
C LEU A 126 -7.45 -2.98 -0.33
N LEU A 127 -6.90 -2.40 0.74
CA LEU A 127 -6.33 -1.05 0.69
C LEU A 127 -5.14 -0.95 -0.28
N PRO A 128 -4.08 -1.79 -0.19
CA PRO A 128 -3.00 -1.72 -1.16
C PRO A 128 -3.51 -1.97 -2.59
N LEU A 129 -4.44 -2.91 -2.79
CA LEU A 129 -5.04 -3.16 -4.11
C LEU A 129 -5.79 -1.94 -4.65
N PHE A 130 -6.56 -1.25 -3.81
CA PHE A 130 -7.28 -0.03 -4.19
C PHE A 130 -6.30 1.05 -4.65
N LEU A 131 -5.28 1.35 -3.83
CA LEU A 131 -4.25 2.35 -4.18
C LEU A 131 -3.53 1.99 -5.48
N ALA A 132 -3.17 0.72 -5.66
CA ALA A 132 -2.57 0.24 -6.90
C ALA A 132 -3.53 0.36 -8.09
N GLY A 133 -4.80 0.02 -7.90
CA GLY A 133 -5.86 0.10 -8.89
C GLY A 133 -6.06 1.51 -9.44
N CYS A 134 -5.97 2.53 -8.58
CA CYS A 134 -6.00 3.93 -8.99
C CYS A 134 -4.82 4.30 -9.92
N GLU A 135 -3.71 3.57 -9.92
CA GLU A 135 -2.54 3.85 -10.75
C GLU A 135 -2.50 3.01 -12.04
N LEU A 136 -3.58 2.29 -12.38
CA LEU A 136 -3.64 1.42 -13.55
C LEU A 136 -4.35 2.07 -14.73
N THR A 137 -3.76 1.92 -15.91
CA THR A 137 -4.36 2.24 -17.20
C THR A 137 -4.80 1.01 -18.00
N ASN A 138 -4.35 -0.19 -17.60
CA ASN A 138 -4.61 -1.42 -18.35
C ASN A 138 -6.02 -2.00 -18.04
N PRO A 139 -6.94 -2.09 -19.02
CA PRO A 139 -8.31 -2.57 -18.78
C PRO A 139 -8.40 -4.01 -18.26
N SER A 140 -7.52 -4.90 -18.70
CA SER A 140 -7.51 -6.29 -18.25
C SER A 140 -7.15 -6.41 -16.76
N LEU A 141 -6.27 -5.54 -16.26
CA LEU A 141 -5.95 -5.49 -14.83
C LEU A 141 -7.08 -4.84 -14.02
N ARG A 142 -7.71 -3.78 -14.53
CA ARG A 142 -8.91 -3.17 -13.94
C ARG A 142 -10.02 -4.21 -13.76
N ALA A 143 -10.29 -5.03 -14.78
CA ALA A 143 -11.27 -6.11 -14.73
C ALA A 143 -10.95 -7.16 -13.65
N LYS A 144 -9.67 -7.53 -13.48
CA LYS A 144 -9.25 -8.44 -12.40
C LYS A 144 -9.53 -7.86 -11.01
N ILE A 145 -9.31 -6.56 -10.81
CA ILE A 145 -9.62 -5.90 -9.52
C ILE A 145 -11.12 -5.91 -9.25
N ILE A 146 -11.95 -5.58 -10.25
CA ILE A 146 -13.41 -5.65 -10.12
C ILE A 146 -13.83 -7.07 -9.70
N GLN A 147 -13.35 -8.09 -10.42
CA GLN A 147 -13.66 -9.49 -10.10
C GLN A 147 -13.27 -9.85 -8.67
N TYR A 148 -12.08 -9.44 -8.23
CA TYR A 148 -11.60 -9.66 -6.87
C TYR A 148 -12.52 -9.00 -5.83
N CYS A 149 -12.85 -7.72 -6.01
CA CYS A 149 -13.73 -6.99 -5.11
C CYS A 149 -15.13 -7.62 -5.05
N SER A 150 -15.73 -7.95 -6.19
CA SER A 150 -17.04 -8.60 -6.23
C SER A 150 -17.04 -9.97 -5.56
N SER A 151 -16.00 -10.79 -5.79
CA SER A 151 -15.85 -12.10 -5.16
C SER A 151 -15.75 -11.98 -3.64
N TRP A 152 -14.92 -11.06 -3.15
CA TRP A 152 -14.76 -10.86 -1.71
C TRP A 152 -15.98 -10.25 -1.04
N SER A 153 -16.67 -9.32 -1.69
CA SER A 153 -17.92 -8.79 -1.17
C SER A 153 -18.97 -9.90 -1.04
N SER A 154 -19.08 -10.78 -2.03
CA SER A 154 -20.00 -11.92 -1.98
C SER A 154 -19.63 -12.93 -0.88
N LYS A 155 -18.34 -13.23 -0.70
CA LYS A 155 -17.84 -14.17 0.31
C LYS A 155 -17.93 -13.65 1.76
N THR A 156 -17.78 -12.36 1.98
CA THR A 156 -17.66 -11.77 3.33
C THR A 156 -18.88 -11.00 3.80
N GLY A 157 -19.71 -10.51 2.87
CA GLY A 157 -20.74 -9.52 3.17
C GLY A 157 -20.18 -8.16 3.58
N TYR A 158 -18.87 -7.90 3.40
CA TYR A 158 -18.29 -6.59 3.69
C TYR A 158 -18.47 -5.66 2.50
N ASP A 159 -19.35 -4.68 2.66
CA ASP A 159 -19.69 -3.71 1.62
C ASP A 159 -18.50 -2.91 1.12
N MET A 160 -17.43 -2.75 1.92
CA MET A 160 -16.25 -1.98 1.52
C MET A 160 -15.60 -2.46 0.22
N PHE A 161 -15.68 -3.76 -0.11
CA PHE A 161 -15.17 -4.28 -1.37
C PHE A 161 -16.03 -3.83 -2.55
N ASN A 162 -17.35 -3.89 -2.40
CA ASN A 162 -18.28 -3.37 -3.41
C ASN A 162 -18.18 -1.85 -3.54
N SER A 163 -18.05 -1.12 -2.43
CA SER A 163 -17.90 0.34 -2.45
C SER A 163 -16.61 0.79 -3.12
N ALA A 164 -15.53 0.00 -3.10
CA ALA A 164 -14.27 0.35 -3.76
C ALA A 164 -14.39 0.42 -5.30
N ILE A 165 -15.29 -0.36 -5.91
CA ILE A 165 -15.46 -0.44 -7.36
C ILE A 165 -15.86 0.91 -7.98
N PRO A 166 -16.95 1.58 -7.57
CA PRO A 166 -17.35 2.85 -8.18
C PRO A 166 -16.28 3.95 -8.00
N PHE A 167 -15.55 3.98 -6.88
CA PHE A 167 -14.43 4.90 -6.71
C PHE A 167 -13.28 4.65 -7.70
N LEU A 168 -12.96 3.39 -7.95
CA LEU A 168 -11.95 3.03 -8.96
C LEU A 168 -12.42 3.43 -10.36
N GLU A 169 -13.68 3.18 -10.69
CA GLU A 169 -14.27 3.55 -11.98
C GLU A 169 -14.28 5.06 -12.22
N GLU A 170 -14.56 5.85 -11.19
CA GLU A 170 -14.47 7.32 -11.22
C GLU A 170 -13.04 7.78 -11.52
N VAL A 171 -12.05 7.29 -10.76
CA VAL A 171 -10.62 7.61 -11.00
C VAL A 171 -10.19 7.23 -12.41
N TRP A 172 -10.62 6.06 -12.89
CA TRP A 172 -10.29 5.61 -14.24
C TRP A 172 -10.93 6.49 -15.32
N ALA A 173 -12.18 6.92 -15.13
CA ALA A 173 -12.84 7.82 -16.06
C ALA A 173 -12.15 9.19 -16.11
N ASP A 174 -11.79 9.73 -14.95
CA ASP A 174 -11.06 11.00 -14.86
C ASP A 174 -9.69 10.90 -15.54
N GLN A 175 -8.99 9.76 -15.39
CA GLN A 175 -7.72 9.52 -16.07
C GLN A 175 -7.83 9.51 -17.59
N GLU A 176 -8.93 9.01 -18.16
CA GLU A 176 -9.17 9.05 -19.61
C GLU A 176 -9.40 10.49 -20.09
N VAL A 177 -10.04 11.33 -19.27
CA VAL A 177 -10.39 12.72 -19.63
C VAL A 177 -9.21 13.68 -19.43
N ALA A 178 -8.63 13.70 -18.24
CA ALA A 178 -7.60 14.64 -17.83
C ALA A 178 -6.17 14.11 -18.05
N GLY A 179 -6.01 12.81 -18.28
CA GLY A 179 -4.71 12.15 -18.42
C GLY A 179 -4.12 11.72 -17.08
N PHE A 180 -3.35 10.62 -17.11
CA PHE A 180 -2.81 9.95 -15.93
C PHE A 180 -2.03 10.86 -14.95
N ASN A 181 -1.24 11.81 -15.46
CA ASN A 181 -0.44 12.70 -14.63
C ASN A 181 -1.26 13.82 -13.96
N ASN A 182 -2.55 13.94 -14.26
CA ASN A 182 -3.38 15.03 -13.74
C ASN A 182 -4.43 14.54 -12.74
N VAL A 183 -4.50 13.23 -12.51
CA VAL A 183 -5.53 12.59 -11.67
C VAL A 183 -4.87 11.73 -10.61
N TRP A 184 -5.30 11.91 -9.38
CA TRP A 184 -4.86 11.09 -8.25
C TRP A 184 -5.93 11.06 -7.15
N TRP A 185 -5.85 10.07 -6.27
CA TRP A 185 -6.95 9.63 -5.39
C TRP A 185 -7.06 10.35 -4.04
N GLY A 186 -6.27 11.39 -3.77
CA GLY A 186 -6.35 12.15 -2.51
C GLY A 186 -6.55 13.65 -2.71
N GLN A 187 -7.07 14.03 -3.88
CA GLN A 187 -7.50 15.39 -4.17
C GLN A 187 -8.90 15.68 -3.62
#